data_AF-A0A0S4V6L8-F1
#
_entry.id   AF-A0A0S4V6L8-F1
#
_cell.length_a   1.000
_cell.length_b   1.000
_cell.length_c   1.000
_cell.angle_alpha   90.00
_cell.angle_beta   90.00
_cell.angle_gamma   90.00
#
_symmetry.space_group_name_H-M   'P 1'
#
loop_
_entity.id
_entity.type
_entity.pdbx_description
1 polymer ?
#
loop_
_entity_poly.entity_id
_entity_poly.type
_entity_poly.pdbx_seq_one_letter_code
_entity_poly.pdbx_strand_id
1 'polypeptide(L)'
;MLGYIEPYEDVHVDALVMLERGITALSGKYALEKLKKENGEFHTKVIDLFEYGEAAFVAAYSGMATFAAINTILYDTNFDLVGESEKGVPPDDWDASYYGSLAVSGSAVWEGKGGIEGRADYWRWYLDDAIPQAWDVVSQLKIN
;
A
#
# COMPACT_ATOMS: atom_id res chain seq x y z
N MET A 1 21.72 25.82 10.75
CA MET A 1 21.97 25.63 9.31
C MET A 1 21.26 24.34 8.97
N LEU A 2 20.05 24.42 8.40
CA LEU A 2 19.23 23.25 8.11
C LEU A 2 19.90 22.49 6.97
N GLY A 3 20.59 21.41 7.30
CA GLY A 3 21.11 20.46 6.32
C GLY A 3 19.94 19.98 5.48
N TYR A 4 20.11 19.95 4.16
CA TYR A 4 19.10 19.46 3.25
C TYR A 4 18.70 18.03 3.65
N ILE A 5 17.40 17.80 3.84
CA ILE A 5 16.85 16.44 3.90
C ILE A 5 16.86 15.94 2.46
N GLU A 6 17.68 14.92 2.17
CA GLU A 6 17.55 14.19 0.91
C GLU A 6 16.19 13.50 0.91
N PRO A 7 15.34 13.69 -0.12
CA PRO A 7 14.00 13.12 -0.15
C PRO A 7 13.99 11.60 -0.39
N TYR A 8 15.16 10.95 -0.41
CA TYR A 8 15.33 9.55 -0.83
C TYR A 8 14.57 9.33 -2.15
N GLU A 9 14.97 10.10 -3.17
CA GLU A 9 14.31 10.14 -4.49
C GLU A 9 14.19 8.75 -5.12
N ASP A 10 15.16 7.88 -4.86
CA ASP A 10 15.14 6.48 -5.27
C ASP A 10 13.99 5.70 -4.62
N VAL A 11 13.75 5.86 -3.32
CA VAL A 11 12.65 5.21 -2.62
C VAL A 11 11.30 5.77 -3.06
N HIS A 12 11.21 7.08 -3.33
CA HIS A 12 10.01 7.68 -3.89
C HIS A 12 9.70 7.11 -5.29
N VAL A 13 10.69 7.06 -6.18
CA VAL A 13 10.52 6.48 -7.53
C VAL A 13 10.10 5.01 -7.43
N ASP A 14 10.76 4.22 -6.58
CA ASP A 14 10.39 2.82 -6.36
C ASP A 14 8.95 2.70 -5.82
N ALA A 15 8.53 3.59 -4.93
CA ALA A 15 7.18 3.61 -4.41
C ALA A 15 6.13 3.84 -5.50
N LEU A 16 6.34 4.84 -6.38
CA LEU A 16 5.44 5.11 -7.50
C LEU A 16 5.37 3.91 -8.46
N VAL A 17 6.50 3.27 -8.74
CA VAL A 17 6.56 2.04 -9.54
C VAL A 17 5.77 0.91 -8.88
N MET A 18 5.85 0.76 -7.56
CA MET A 18 5.06 -0.24 -6.83
C MET A 18 3.55 0.01 -6.92
N LEU A 19 3.12 1.28 -6.82
CA LEU A 19 1.71 1.66 -6.99
C LEU A 19 1.19 1.32 -8.39
N GLU A 20 1.94 1.67 -9.44
CA GLU A 20 1.59 1.34 -10.83
C GLU A 20 1.47 -0.17 -11.05
N ARG A 21 2.41 -0.95 -10.48
CA ARG A 21 2.37 -2.41 -10.54
C ARG A 21 1.16 -2.97 -9.79
N GLY A 22 0.80 -2.41 -8.65
CA GLY A 22 -0.42 -2.74 -7.91
C GLY A 22 -1.69 -2.52 -8.76
N ILE A 23 -1.82 -1.36 -9.39
CA ILE A 23 -2.95 -1.05 -10.30
C ILE A 23 -3.00 -2.00 -11.49
N THR A 24 -1.84 -2.33 -12.05
CA THR A 24 -1.71 -3.27 -13.16
C THR A 24 -2.07 -4.70 -12.74
N ALA A 25 -1.74 -5.09 -11.51
CA ALA A 25 -2.10 -6.37 -10.91
C ALA A 25 -3.60 -6.50 -10.68
N LEU A 26 -4.28 -5.44 -10.18
CA LEU A 26 -5.74 -5.39 -10.06
C LEU A 26 -6.45 -5.64 -11.40
N SER A 27 -5.79 -5.30 -12.50
CA SER A 27 -6.31 -5.51 -13.87
C SER A 27 -5.89 -6.87 -14.47
N GLY A 28 -5.26 -7.75 -13.68
CA GLY A 28 -4.77 -9.06 -14.12
C GLY A 28 -3.57 -9.03 -15.06
N LYS A 29 -2.93 -7.87 -15.23
CA LYS A 29 -1.82 -7.65 -16.18
C LYS A 29 -0.44 -7.73 -15.53
N TYR A 30 -0.39 -7.95 -14.21
CA TYR A 30 0.84 -8.13 -13.45
C TYR A 30 0.69 -9.32 -12.49
N ALA A 31 1.71 -10.18 -12.43
CA ALA A 31 1.64 -11.39 -11.62
C ALA A 31 1.75 -11.08 -10.12
N LEU A 32 0.80 -11.57 -9.32
CA LEU A 32 0.75 -11.30 -7.87
C LEU A 32 1.98 -11.85 -7.13
N GLU A 33 2.49 -13.03 -7.49
CA GLU A 33 3.74 -13.56 -6.90
C GLU A 33 4.94 -12.67 -7.15
N LYS A 34 5.01 -12.09 -8.35
CA LYS A 34 6.08 -11.15 -8.72
C LYS A 34 5.95 -9.86 -7.90
N LEU A 35 4.73 -9.32 -7.81
CA LEU A 35 4.44 -8.14 -7.01
C LEU A 35 4.77 -8.36 -5.53
N LYS A 36 4.43 -9.52 -4.96
CA LYS A 36 4.76 -9.88 -3.57
C LYS A 36 6.26 -9.87 -3.33
N LYS A 37 7.03 -10.50 -4.22
CA LYS A 37 8.50 -10.53 -4.11
C LYS A 37 9.07 -9.11 -4.16
N GLU A 38 8.69 -8.32 -5.15
CA GLU A 38 9.19 -6.95 -5.34
C GLU A 38 8.76 -6.02 -4.18
N ASN A 39 7.55 -6.19 -3.63
CA ASN A 39 7.09 -5.45 -2.45
C ASN A 39 7.93 -5.77 -1.21
N GLY A 40 8.39 -7.02 -1.06
CA GLY A 40 9.32 -7.42 -0.01
C GLY A 40 10.71 -6.79 -0.17
N GLU A 41 11.22 -6.71 -1.40
CA GLU A 41 12.48 -6.02 -1.71
C GLU A 41 12.37 -4.51 -1.42
N PHE A 42 11.26 -3.89 -1.82
CA PHE A 42 10.95 -2.49 -1.51
C PHE A 42 10.87 -2.23 0.00
N HIS A 43 10.19 -3.10 0.75
CA HIS A 43 10.09 -2.99 2.21
C HIS A 43 11.45 -2.96 2.90
N THR A 44 12.40 -3.82 2.49
CA THR A 44 13.76 -3.80 3.03
C THR A 44 14.41 -2.44 2.84
N LYS A 45 14.33 -1.85 1.64
CA LYS A 45 14.87 -0.50 1.39
C LYS A 45 14.23 0.57 2.28
N VAL A 46 12.92 0.49 2.48
CA VAL A 46 12.19 1.41 3.36
C VAL A 46 12.62 1.24 4.82
N ILE A 47 12.86 0.02 5.28
CA ILE A 47 13.35 -0.23 6.64
C ILE A 47 14.76 0.33 6.83
N ASP A 48 15.64 0.18 5.85
CA ASP A 48 16.99 0.73 5.88
C ASP A 48 16.98 2.28 6.01
N LEU A 49 15.92 2.96 5.54
CA LEU A 49 15.77 4.40 5.74
C LEU A 49 15.70 4.81 7.21
N PHE A 50 15.18 3.97 8.10
CA PHE A 50 15.09 4.31 9.52
C PHE A 50 16.47 4.50 10.18
N GLU A 51 17.54 3.95 9.60
CA GLU A 51 18.91 4.14 10.09
C GLU A 51 19.39 5.60 10.01
N TYR A 52 18.79 6.41 9.12
CA TYR A 52 19.13 7.82 8.94
C TYR A 52 18.36 8.76 9.88
N GLY A 53 17.50 8.23 10.76
CA GLY A 53 16.82 8.97 11.80
C GLY A 53 15.84 10.03 11.29
N GLU A 54 15.75 11.16 11.99
CA GLU A 54 14.72 12.20 11.76
C GLU A 54 14.65 12.70 10.32
N ALA A 55 15.78 12.73 9.60
CA ALA A 55 15.81 13.17 8.21
C ALA A 55 15.01 12.24 7.28
N ALA A 56 14.88 10.96 7.63
CA ALA A 56 14.26 9.95 6.77
C ALA A 56 12.84 9.55 7.18
N PHE A 57 12.36 9.97 8.36
CA PHE A 57 11.10 9.49 8.90
C PHE A 57 9.91 9.68 7.95
N VAL A 58 9.81 10.85 7.30
CA VAL A 58 8.70 11.10 6.38
C VAL A 58 8.77 10.13 5.20
N ALA A 59 9.91 10.00 4.54
CA ALA A 59 10.10 9.07 3.42
C ALA A 59 9.88 7.60 3.84
N ALA A 60 10.34 7.22 5.04
CA ALA A 60 10.13 5.89 5.59
C ALA A 60 8.63 5.61 5.84
N TYR A 61 7.89 6.56 6.43
CA TYR A 61 6.45 6.41 6.65
C TYR A 61 5.66 6.36 5.34
N SER A 62 6.01 7.19 4.36
CA SER A 62 5.42 7.14 3.02
C SER A 62 5.73 5.81 2.32
N GLY A 63 6.95 5.31 2.48
CA GLY A 63 7.38 3.97 2.06
C GLY A 63 6.53 2.87 2.68
N MET A 64 6.34 2.91 3.99
CA MET A 64 5.55 1.93 4.71
C MET A 64 4.07 1.98 4.31
N ALA A 65 3.53 3.17 4.03
CA ALA A 65 2.17 3.32 3.52
C ALA A 65 2.00 2.64 2.15
N THR A 66 2.95 2.86 1.22
CA THR A 66 2.97 2.15 -0.07
C THR A 66 3.08 0.64 0.12
N PHE A 67 4.04 0.18 0.93
CA PHE A 67 4.23 -1.25 1.21
C PHE A 67 2.95 -1.89 1.74
N ALA A 68 2.32 -1.27 2.75
CA ALA A 68 1.11 -1.77 3.38
C ALA A 68 -0.06 -1.81 2.41
N ALA A 69 -0.27 -0.77 1.59
CA ALA A 69 -1.34 -0.75 0.59
C ALA A 69 -1.21 -1.88 -0.44
N ILE A 70 0.00 -2.11 -0.95
CA ILE A 70 0.27 -3.23 -1.87
C ILE A 70 0.04 -4.58 -1.18
N ASN A 71 0.45 -4.69 0.09
CA ASN A 71 0.26 -5.90 0.88
C ASN A 71 -1.24 -6.21 1.08
N THR A 72 -2.06 -5.20 1.41
CA THR A 72 -3.51 -5.37 1.54
C THR A 72 -4.14 -5.85 0.24
N ILE A 73 -3.78 -5.25 -0.91
CA ILE A 73 -4.30 -5.69 -2.22
C ILE A 73 -3.86 -7.12 -2.56
N LEU A 74 -2.61 -7.49 -2.27
CA LEU A 74 -2.13 -8.85 -2.53
C LEU A 74 -2.97 -9.90 -1.80
N TYR A 75 -3.32 -9.65 -0.54
CA TYR A 75 -4.09 -10.60 0.25
C TYR A 75 -5.59 -10.54 -0.02
N ASP A 76 -6.11 -9.38 -0.38
CA ASP A 76 -7.49 -9.20 -0.81
C ASP A 76 -7.78 -9.85 -2.18
N THR A 77 -6.77 -9.92 -3.06
CA THR A 77 -6.89 -10.54 -4.38
C THR A 77 -6.43 -11.99 -4.44
N ASN A 78 -5.53 -12.41 -3.54
CA ASN A 78 -5.01 -13.76 -3.48
C ASN A 78 -4.89 -14.26 -2.03
N PHE A 79 -5.97 -14.88 -1.59
CA PHE A 79 -6.15 -15.50 -0.29
C PHE A 79 -5.13 -16.59 0.02
N ASP A 80 -4.63 -17.29 -1.00
CA ASP A 80 -3.65 -18.37 -0.82
C ASP A 80 -2.30 -17.81 -0.32
N LEU A 81 -2.01 -16.52 -0.54
CA LEU A 81 -0.79 -15.86 -0.07
C LEU A 81 -0.72 -15.71 1.45
N VAL A 82 -1.87 -15.73 2.14
CA VAL A 82 -1.97 -15.56 3.60
C VAL A 82 -1.70 -16.89 4.33
N GLY A 83 -1.82 -18.03 3.65
CA GLY A 83 -1.76 -19.37 4.28
C GLY A 83 -2.97 -19.69 5.17
N GLU A 84 -3.75 -18.68 5.55
CA GLU A 84 -5.05 -18.76 6.21
C GLU A 84 -6.06 -17.92 5.42
N SER A 85 -7.30 -18.40 5.22
CA SER A 85 -8.34 -17.55 4.61
C SER A 85 -8.58 -16.29 5.46
N GLU A 86 -8.99 -15.15 4.90
CA GLU A 86 -9.36 -13.90 5.61
C GLU A 86 -10.19 -14.09 6.90
N LYS A 87 -10.92 -15.22 7.03
CA LYS A 87 -11.59 -15.65 8.27
C LYS A 87 -10.66 -15.84 9.48
N GLY A 88 -9.35 -15.97 9.28
CA GLY A 88 -8.35 -16.16 10.33
C GLY A 88 -7.93 -14.86 11.02
N VAL A 89 -8.13 -13.71 10.36
CA VAL A 89 -7.86 -12.40 10.94
C VAL A 89 -9.13 -11.89 11.64
N PRO A 90 -9.08 -11.58 12.95
CA PRO A 90 -10.21 -10.98 13.65
C PRO A 90 -10.66 -9.70 12.94
N PRO A 91 -11.98 -9.45 12.79
CA PRO A 91 -12.46 -8.23 12.15
C PRO A 91 -11.87 -6.95 12.76
N ASP A 92 -11.71 -6.90 14.08
CA ASP A 92 -11.15 -5.75 14.79
C ASP A 92 -9.69 -5.43 14.40
N ASP A 93 -8.98 -6.38 13.78
CA ASP A 93 -7.61 -6.23 13.28
C ASP A 93 -7.55 -5.85 11.80
N TRP A 94 -8.69 -5.76 11.09
CA TRP A 94 -8.72 -5.29 9.71
C TRP A 94 -8.49 -3.79 9.61
N ASP A 95 -7.75 -3.38 8.59
CA ASP A 95 -7.45 -1.98 8.39
C ASP A 95 -8.67 -1.19 7.89
N ALA A 96 -8.66 0.14 8.08
CA ALA A 96 -9.75 1.02 7.70
C ALA A 96 -10.03 1.05 6.17
N SER A 97 -8.98 0.95 5.35
CA SER A 97 -9.10 0.89 3.89
C SER A 97 -9.71 -0.42 3.41
N TYR A 98 -9.40 -1.54 4.07
CA TYR A 98 -10.03 -2.83 3.81
C TYR A 98 -11.54 -2.76 4.08
N TYR A 99 -11.97 -2.23 5.23
CA TYR A 99 -13.40 -2.01 5.49
C TYR A 99 -14.05 -1.06 4.47
N GLY A 100 -13.33 -0.03 4.01
CA GLY A 100 -13.78 0.85 2.94
C GLY A 100 -14.05 0.08 1.63
N SER A 101 -13.14 -0.82 1.25
CA SER A 101 -13.29 -1.66 0.05
C SER A 101 -14.50 -2.60 0.17
N LEU A 102 -14.75 -3.16 1.35
CA LEU A 102 -15.94 -3.98 1.62
C LEU A 102 -17.23 -3.18 1.49
N ALA A 103 -17.26 -1.96 2.03
CA ALA A 103 -18.43 -1.09 1.99
C ALA A 103 -18.79 -0.69 0.55
N VAL A 104 -17.79 -0.41 -0.29
CA VAL A 104 -17.98 -0.07 -1.71
C VAL A 104 -18.40 -1.30 -2.53
N SER A 105 -17.75 -2.44 -2.29
CA SER A 105 -18.06 -3.67 -3.03
C SER A 105 -19.36 -4.34 -2.58
N GLY A 106 -19.82 -4.04 -1.37
CA GLY A 106 -21.09 -4.54 -0.82
C GLY A 106 -20.99 -5.91 -0.14
N SER A 107 -19.80 -6.51 -0.05
CA SER A 107 -19.58 -7.72 0.75
C SER A 107 -18.11 -8.04 0.94
N ALA A 108 -17.78 -8.87 1.93
CA ALA A 108 -16.55 -9.64 1.98
C ALA A 108 -16.55 -10.79 0.95
N VAL A 109 -15.40 -11.39 0.65
CA VAL A 109 -15.30 -12.42 -0.40
C VAL A 109 -16.12 -13.66 -0.07
N TRP A 110 -16.13 -14.12 1.20
CA TRP A 110 -16.91 -15.29 1.61
C TRP A 110 -18.43 -15.05 1.65
N GLU A 111 -18.86 -13.79 1.67
CA GLU A 111 -20.28 -13.46 1.65
C GLU A 111 -20.87 -13.60 0.24
N GLY A 112 -20.04 -13.49 -0.80
CA GLY A 112 -20.43 -13.74 -2.20
C GLY A 112 -21.55 -12.85 -2.73
N LYS A 113 -21.78 -11.69 -2.09
CA LYS A 113 -22.88 -10.76 -2.40
C LYS A 113 -22.42 -9.50 -3.12
N GLY A 114 -21.14 -9.17 -3.02
CA GLY A 114 -20.52 -7.95 -3.51
C GLY A 114 -19.82 -8.13 -4.85
N GLY A 115 -19.49 -7.01 -5.48
CA GLY A 115 -18.87 -6.94 -6.79
C GLY A 115 -17.34 -6.89 -6.70
N ILE A 116 -16.68 -7.86 -7.35
CA ILE A 116 -15.22 -7.87 -7.58
C ILE A 116 -14.77 -6.57 -8.26
N GLU A 117 -15.59 -6.05 -9.19
CA GLU A 117 -15.30 -4.80 -9.90
C GLU A 117 -15.28 -3.58 -8.97
N GLY A 118 -16.30 -3.42 -8.12
CA GLY A 118 -16.36 -2.30 -7.16
C GLY A 118 -15.22 -2.34 -6.14
N ARG A 119 -14.78 -3.54 -5.75
CA ARG A 119 -13.61 -3.72 -4.89
C ARG A 119 -12.32 -3.29 -5.59
N ALA A 120 -12.12 -3.72 -6.83
CA ALA A 120 -10.96 -3.35 -7.64
C ALA A 120 -10.91 -1.84 -7.92
N ASP A 121 -12.06 -1.21 -8.15
CA ASP A 121 -12.16 0.23 -8.37
C ASP A 121 -11.79 1.03 -7.12
N TYR A 122 -12.23 0.59 -5.92
CA TYR A 122 -11.80 1.20 -4.66
C TYR A 122 -10.28 1.17 -4.51
N TRP A 123 -9.66 0.02 -4.72
CA TRP A 123 -8.21 -0.12 -4.60
C TRP A 123 -7.45 0.64 -5.68
N ARG A 124 -7.99 0.73 -6.91
CA ARG A 124 -7.40 1.55 -7.96
C ARG A 124 -7.35 3.02 -7.53
N TRP A 125 -8.47 3.57 -7.04
CA TRP A 125 -8.50 4.92 -6.48
C TRP A 125 -7.52 5.07 -5.31
N TYR A 126 -7.49 4.11 -4.39
CA TYR A 126 -6.62 4.18 -3.21
C TYR A 126 -5.13 4.24 -3.60
N LEU A 127 -4.71 3.43 -4.59
CA LEU A 127 -3.33 3.43 -5.08
C LEU A 127 -2.99 4.64 -5.97
N ASP A 128 -3.94 5.15 -6.75
CA ASP A 128 -3.71 6.22 -7.73
C ASP A 128 -3.83 7.63 -7.11
N ASP A 129 -4.66 7.79 -6.07
CA ASP A 129 -4.98 9.09 -5.48
C ASP A 129 -4.61 9.21 -4.00
N ALA A 130 -4.88 8.18 -3.18
CA ALA A 130 -4.75 8.28 -1.73
C ALA A 130 -3.29 8.12 -1.27
N ILE A 131 -2.61 7.03 -1.66
CA ILE A 131 -1.22 6.78 -1.26
C ILE A 131 -0.24 7.82 -1.83
N PRO A 132 -0.36 8.30 -3.08
CA PRO A 132 0.52 9.34 -3.60
C PRO A 132 0.55 10.62 -2.77
N GLN A 133 -0.54 10.96 -2.06
CA GLN A 133 -0.54 12.11 -1.15
C GLN A 133 0.44 11.96 0.03
N ALA A 134 0.76 10.73 0.45
CA ALA A 134 1.77 10.49 1.46
C ALA A 134 3.17 10.90 0.98
N TRP A 135 3.39 10.97 -0.34
CA TRP A 135 4.64 11.37 -0.95
C TRP A 135 4.70 12.87 -1.33
N ASP A 136 3.60 13.61 -1.16
CA ASP A 136 3.53 15.06 -1.39
C ASP A 136 4.10 15.87 -0.21
N VAL A 137 5.36 15.59 0.10
CA VAL A 137 6.10 16.08 1.29
C VAL A 137 6.68 17.48 1.11
N VAL A 138 6.36 18.17 0.01
CA VAL A 138 6.67 19.60 -0.18
C VAL A 138 5.77 20.48 0.70
N SER A 139 4.70 19.90 1.25
CA SER A 139 3.84 20.52 2.24
C SER A 139 4.60 20.78 3.54
N GLN A 140 4.74 22.05 3.94
CA GLN A 140 5.35 22.41 5.23
C GLN A 140 4.68 21.63 6.36
N LEU A 141 5.49 21.01 7.24
CA LEU A 141 5.01 20.46 8.50
C LEU A 141 4.27 21.57 9.25
N LYS A 142 2.96 21.37 9.46
CA LYS A 142 2.14 22.31 10.24
C LYS A 142 2.48 22.12 11.71
N ILE A 143 3.47 22.86 12.18
CA ILE A 143 3.79 22.96 13.60
C ILE A 143 2.82 23.99 14.20
N ASN A 144 1.90 23.53 15.05
CA ASN A 144 1.09 24.42 15.89
C ASN A 144 1.90 24.89 17.10
#